data_AF-A2DFS1-F1
#
_entry.id   AF-A2DFS1-F1
#
_cell.length_a   1.000
_cell.length_b   1.000
_cell.length_c   1.000
_cell.angle_alpha   90.00
_cell.angle_beta   90.00
_cell.angle_gamma   90.00
#
_symmetry.space_group_name_H-M   'P 1'
#
loop_
_entity.id
_entity.type
_entity.pdbx_description
1 polymer ?
#
loop_
_entity_poly.entity_id
_entity_poly.type
_entity_poly.pdbx_seq_one_letter_code
_entity_poly.pdbx_strand_id
1 'polypeptide(L)'
;MSEEIKVYYDHFVRSASYHSDDICTLDINGHQFQVQMPHLLSLSSKVYSIYQTDMTTRSFSFSCEIRSNKTYELIRNLLTKGYFSFVDDDFISLDLYNAGKQLGIDELLTPYSQKLKSKELTIENAFYYFNINKYVDNGSKVMEFIALHFSQFDKNKMFSFLASQDIDVIERLLSHPQLTADSEDEFLELIINLSRRKLDNFKLLSFIFPEYCTKKSISLFCNFVDEFYTEMKESNYADILWSFSKKFFLRSYSKISENILTNDNCTFTSSSLQEKTIYINNISLTEDDEKEFYTKDIPNSWVQCDLHNISVVPTSYSIISRMHYDYDLLQSWRLEGTTEDGKVVILDEHTNDPFKQGLSRTFNIKTREKFIKFKLTQTGRSTTDYDFLFLQAFNVSGRILFR
;
A
#
# COMPACT_ATOMS: atom_id res chain seq x y z
N MET A 1 -0.06 2.47 40.77
CA MET A 1 0.93 1.57 41.39
C MET A 1 1.91 1.21 40.29
N SER A 2 3.18 1.59 40.41
CA SER A 2 4.19 1.24 39.41
C SER A 2 4.50 -0.25 39.53
N GLU A 3 4.24 -1.02 38.48
CA GLU A 3 4.56 -2.45 38.44
C GLU A 3 6.08 -2.65 38.43
N GLU A 4 6.57 -3.51 39.31
CA GLU A 4 7.98 -3.90 39.33
C GLU A 4 8.19 -5.04 38.33
N ILE A 5 9.06 -4.82 37.35
CA ILE A 5 9.43 -5.87 36.38
C ILE A 5 10.58 -6.67 36.98
N LYS A 6 10.38 -7.98 37.08
CA LYS A 6 11.38 -8.92 37.62
C LYS A 6 11.71 -9.99 36.58
N VAL A 7 13.00 -10.06 36.22
CA VAL A 7 13.54 -11.16 35.41
C VAL A 7 14.30 -12.08 36.33
N TYR A 8 13.75 -13.27 36.57
CA TYR A 8 14.29 -14.24 37.52
C TYR A 8 14.11 -15.65 36.96
N TYR A 9 15.23 -16.33 36.74
CA TYR A 9 15.25 -17.73 36.34
C TYR A 9 16.19 -18.51 37.25
N ASP A 10 15.67 -19.55 37.92
CA ASP A 10 16.41 -20.38 38.87
C ASP A 10 17.76 -20.88 38.32
N HIS A 11 17.80 -21.26 37.04
CA HIS A 11 19.00 -21.81 36.43
C HIS A 11 20.10 -20.76 36.25
N PHE A 12 19.76 -19.50 35.95
CA PHE A 12 20.75 -18.42 35.86
C PHE A 12 21.31 -18.03 37.21
N VAL A 13 20.46 -17.99 38.24
CA VAL A 13 20.92 -17.74 39.61
C VAL A 13 21.89 -18.84 40.05
N ARG A 14 21.55 -20.11 39.78
CA ARG A 14 22.43 -21.25 40.07
C ARG A 14 23.75 -21.14 39.32
N SER A 15 23.73 -20.84 38.01
CA SER A 15 24.97 -20.70 37.23
C SER A 15 25.82 -19.49 37.65
N ALA A 16 25.20 -18.38 38.02
CA ALA A 16 25.91 -17.18 38.49
C ALA A 16 26.54 -17.40 39.88
N SER A 17 25.87 -18.18 40.74
CA SER A 17 26.36 -18.55 42.07
C SER A 17 27.45 -19.62 42.06
N TYR A 18 27.66 -20.29 40.92
CA TYR A 18 28.70 -21.29 40.77
C TYR A 18 30.06 -20.61 40.64
N HIS A 19 30.91 -20.77 41.66
CA HIS A 19 32.26 -20.24 41.65
C HIS A 19 33.20 -21.16 40.87
N SER A 20 33.70 -20.67 39.73
CA SER A 20 34.80 -21.27 39.00
C SER A 20 35.96 -20.27 38.86
N ASP A 21 37.15 -20.80 38.62
CA ASP A 21 38.34 -19.97 38.33
C ASP A 21 38.34 -19.45 36.87
N ASP A 22 37.42 -19.92 36.03
CA ASP A 22 37.32 -19.52 34.62
C ASP A 22 36.48 -18.25 34.47
N ILE A 23 37.17 -17.11 34.54
CA ILE A 23 36.58 -15.78 34.48
C ILE A 23 36.89 -15.14 33.13
N CYS A 24 35.93 -14.37 32.61
CA CYS A 24 36.08 -13.57 31.41
C CYS A 24 35.67 -12.11 31.66
N THR A 25 36.12 -11.24 30.76
CA THR A 25 35.77 -9.82 30.77
C THR A 25 34.79 -9.52 29.65
N LEU A 26 33.64 -8.94 29.99
CA LEU A 26 32.72 -8.34 29.04
C LEU A 26 32.86 -6.82 29.13
N ASP A 27 33.15 -6.17 28.01
CA ASP A 27 33.23 -4.71 27.87
C ASP A 27 32.01 -4.21 27.08
N ILE A 28 31.25 -3.29 27.68
CA ILE A 28 30.14 -2.61 27.02
C ILE A 28 30.40 -1.10 27.08
N ASN A 29 30.67 -0.47 25.93
CA ASN A 29 30.98 0.96 25.83
C ASN A 29 32.08 1.45 26.80
N GLY A 30 33.08 0.62 27.11
CA GLY A 30 34.15 0.93 28.06
C GLY A 30 33.84 0.57 29.51
N HIS A 31 32.63 0.08 29.82
CA HIS A 31 32.32 -0.50 31.13
C HIS A 31 32.66 -1.98 31.16
N GLN A 32 33.60 -2.36 32.03
CA GLN A 32 34.06 -3.74 32.18
C GLN A 32 33.28 -4.50 33.27
N PHE A 33 32.89 -5.73 32.93
CA PHE A 33 32.21 -6.68 33.78
C PHE A 33 33.02 -7.97 33.84
N GLN A 34 33.40 -8.38 35.05
CA GLN A 34 34.03 -9.68 35.30
C GLN A 34 32.92 -10.71 35.53
N VAL A 35 32.88 -11.75 34.70
CA VAL A 35 31.80 -12.73 34.68
C VAL A 35 32.38 -14.15 34.58
N GLN A 36 31.71 -15.10 35.23
CA GLN A 36 32.02 -16.53 35.09
C GLN A 36 31.80 -16.96 33.64
N MET A 37 32.82 -17.54 33.01
CA MET A 37 32.80 -17.90 31.59
C MET A 37 31.63 -18.85 31.24
N PRO A 38 31.38 -19.94 32.00
CA PRO A 38 30.26 -20.84 31.71
C PRO A 38 28.90 -20.13 31.79
N HIS A 39 28.76 -19.18 32.71
CA HIS A 39 27.53 -18.40 32.85
C HIS A 39 27.32 -17.47 31.66
N LEU A 40 28.36 -16.73 31.25
CA LEU A 40 28.25 -15.83 30.10
C LEU A 40 27.96 -16.58 28.79
N LEU A 41 28.58 -17.74 28.59
CA LEU A 41 28.31 -18.60 27.43
C LEU A 41 26.86 -19.11 27.41
N SER A 42 26.26 -19.37 28.57
CA SER A 42 24.86 -19.80 28.68
C SER A 42 23.86 -18.68 28.43
N LEU A 43 24.23 -17.43 28.77
CA LEU A 43 23.38 -16.25 28.62
C LEU A 43 23.44 -15.65 27.23
N SER A 44 24.63 -15.55 26.64
CA SER A 44 24.87 -14.79 25.42
C SER A 44 25.18 -15.70 24.24
N SER A 45 24.20 -15.82 23.34
CA SER A 45 24.35 -16.53 22.07
C SER A 45 25.50 -15.98 21.20
N LYS A 46 25.74 -14.65 21.23
CA LYS A 46 26.83 -14.02 20.48
C LYS A 46 28.20 -14.25 21.11
N VAL A 47 28.31 -14.21 22.43
CA VAL A 47 29.57 -14.56 23.10
C VAL A 47 29.88 -16.04 22.84
N TYR A 48 28.87 -16.91 22.90
CA TYR A 48 29.03 -18.32 22.55
C TYR A 48 29.52 -18.53 21.12
N SER A 49 28.97 -17.80 20.14
CA SER A 49 29.43 -17.92 18.74
C SER A 49 30.86 -17.41 18.54
N ILE A 50 31.26 -16.31 19.19
CA ILE A 50 32.65 -15.83 19.17
C ILE A 50 33.57 -16.87 19.81
N TYR A 51 33.18 -17.42 20.97
CA TYR A 51 33.98 -18.44 21.66
C TYR A 51 34.14 -19.73 20.85
N GLN A 52 33.13 -20.13 20.07
CA GLN A 52 33.25 -21.27 19.15
C GLN A 52 34.30 -21.04 18.05
N THR A 53 34.50 -19.78 17.63
CA THR A 53 35.54 -19.45 16.65
C THR A 53 36.93 -19.42 17.27
N ASP A 54 37.05 -18.97 18.51
CA ASP A 54 38.29 -18.95 19.27
C ASP A 54 38.05 -19.26 20.76
N MET A 55 38.36 -20.51 21.14
CA MET A 55 38.20 -21.02 22.50
C MET A 55 39.17 -20.38 23.52
N THR A 56 40.16 -19.62 23.06
CA THR A 56 41.11 -18.91 23.92
C THR A 56 40.65 -17.49 24.27
N THR A 57 39.65 -16.96 23.56
CA THR A 57 39.12 -15.63 23.84
C THR A 57 38.54 -15.58 25.27
N ARG A 58 38.95 -14.54 26.02
CA ARG A 58 38.49 -14.26 27.39
C ARG A 58 38.03 -12.82 27.59
N SER A 59 38.08 -12.01 26.54
CA SER A 59 37.60 -10.63 26.55
C SER A 59 36.66 -10.41 25.36
N PHE A 60 35.46 -9.92 25.62
CA PHE A 60 34.43 -9.66 24.62
C PHE A 60 34.02 -8.20 24.71
N SER A 61 34.06 -7.47 23.60
CA SER A 61 33.69 -6.06 23.57
C SER A 61 32.52 -5.82 22.64
N PHE A 62 31.52 -5.08 23.12
CA PHE A 62 30.34 -4.71 22.37
C PHE A 62 30.05 -3.21 22.54
N SER A 63 29.70 -2.55 21.44
CA SER A 63 29.14 -1.20 21.49
C SER A 63 27.61 -1.30 21.46
N CYS A 64 26.95 -0.72 22.46
CA CYS A 64 25.50 -0.74 22.65
C CYS A 64 24.94 0.68 22.82
N GLU A 65 23.73 0.95 22.35
CA GLU A 65 23.07 2.23 22.63
C GLU A 65 22.38 2.18 24.01
N ILE A 66 23.08 2.64 25.05
CA ILE A 66 22.58 2.68 26.44
C ILE A 66 22.66 4.13 26.94
N ARG A 67 21.52 4.66 27.40
CA ARG A 67 21.40 6.06 27.85
C ARG A 67 21.48 6.20 29.37
N SER A 68 20.97 5.22 30.11
CA SER A 68 20.86 5.27 31.56
C SER A 68 21.96 4.48 32.26
N ASN A 69 22.62 5.11 33.25
CA ASN A 69 23.60 4.42 34.10
C ASN A 69 22.99 3.26 34.90
N LYS A 70 21.70 3.35 35.25
CA LYS A 70 20.97 2.28 35.94
C LYS A 70 20.91 1.01 35.10
N THR A 71 20.85 1.13 33.77
CA THR A 71 20.84 -0.04 32.87
C THR A 71 22.11 -0.87 33.04
N TYR A 72 23.28 -0.23 33.17
CA TYR A 72 24.54 -0.95 33.42
C TYR A 72 24.53 -1.69 34.78
N GLU A 73 23.87 -1.13 35.80
CA GLU A 73 23.70 -1.81 37.09
C GLU A 73 22.77 -3.02 36.98
N LEU A 74 21.70 -2.93 36.19
CA LEU A 74 20.78 -4.05 35.93
C LEU A 74 21.47 -5.17 35.13
N ILE A 75 22.24 -4.82 34.10
CA ILE A 75 23.07 -5.77 33.36
C ILE A 75 24.09 -6.43 34.30
N ARG A 76 24.75 -5.65 35.17
CA ARG A 76 25.66 -6.19 36.19
C ARG A 76 24.95 -7.18 37.10
N ASN A 77 23.76 -6.86 37.57
CA ASN A 77 22.98 -7.77 38.42
C ASN A 77 22.61 -9.06 37.68
N LEU A 78 22.22 -8.99 36.41
CA LEU A 78 21.99 -10.19 35.60
C LEU A 78 23.25 -11.05 35.48
N LEU A 79 24.39 -10.44 35.13
CA LEU A 79 25.65 -11.15 34.91
C LEU A 79 26.29 -11.73 36.19
N THR A 80 26.05 -11.09 37.35
CA THR A 80 26.68 -11.51 38.61
C THR A 80 25.76 -12.30 39.52
N LYS A 81 24.45 -12.06 39.45
CA LYS A 81 23.45 -12.69 40.34
C LYS A 81 22.48 -13.59 39.57
N GLY A 82 22.44 -13.52 38.24
CA GLY A 82 21.50 -14.28 37.41
C GLY A 82 20.08 -13.71 37.39
N TYR A 83 19.84 -12.53 37.98
CA TYR A 83 18.53 -11.89 38.00
C TYR A 83 18.63 -10.36 38.16
N PHE A 84 17.58 -9.65 37.78
CA PHE A 84 17.42 -8.22 38.07
C PHE A 84 15.95 -7.85 38.26
N SER A 85 15.70 -6.75 38.96
CA SER A 85 14.38 -6.13 39.04
C SER A 85 14.51 -4.61 38.97
N PHE A 86 13.48 -3.97 38.40
CA PHE A 86 13.40 -2.53 38.30
C PHE A 86 11.94 -2.08 38.21
N VAL A 87 11.69 -0.84 38.62
CA VAL A 87 10.39 -0.19 38.43
C VAL A 87 10.19 0.06 36.95
N ASP A 88 9.00 -0.26 36.41
CA ASP A 88 8.70 -0.08 34.98
C ASP A 88 9.08 1.33 34.50
N ASP A 89 10.09 1.38 33.63
CA ASP A 89 10.66 2.60 33.05
C ASP A 89 10.95 2.33 31.57
N ASP A 90 10.45 3.23 30.72
CA ASP A 90 10.50 3.12 29.26
C ASP A 90 11.94 3.18 28.73
N PHE A 91 12.75 4.07 29.28
CA PHE A 91 14.12 4.27 28.87
C PHE A 91 14.97 3.08 29.27
N ILE A 92 14.79 2.57 30.49
CA ILE A 92 15.48 1.38 30.96
C ILE A 92 15.07 0.15 30.14
N SER A 93 13.77 -0.02 29.87
CA SER A 93 13.29 -1.16 29.07
C SER A 93 13.84 -1.15 27.64
N LEU A 94 13.95 0.03 27.02
CA LEU A 94 14.53 0.17 25.68
C LEU A 94 16.05 -0.05 25.70
N ASP A 95 16.76 0.51 26.67
CA ASP A 95 18.21 0.29 26.84
C ASP A 95 18.52 -1.21 27.03
N LEU A 96 17.73 -1.91 27.87
CA LEU A 96 17.86 -3.35 28.08
C LEU A 96 17.56 -4.13 26.78
N TYR A 97 16.54 -3.74 26.02
CA TYR A 97 16.24 -4.36 24.73
C TYR A 97 17.42 -4.22 23.74
N ASN A 98 17.96 -3.00 23.59
CA ASN A 98 19.08 -2.72 22.70
C ASN A 98 20.33 -3.51 23.11
N ALA A 99 20.66 -3.51 24.41
CA ALA A 99 21.76 -4.30 24.96
C ALA A 99 21.54 -5.81 24.74
N GLY A 100 20.33 -6.32 25.01
CA GLY A 100 19.96 -7.71 24.82
C GLY A 100 20.14 -8.18 23.38
N LYS A 101 19.66 -7.41 22.41
CA LYS A 101 19.83 -7.72 20.97
C LYS A 101 21.30 -7.67 20.55
N GLN A 102 22.05 -6.71 21.07
CA GLN A 102 23.44 -6.53 20.69
C GLN A 102 24.38 -7.56 21.32
N LEU A 103 24.06 -8.02 22.53
CA LEU A 103 24.76 -9.09 23.25
C LEU A 103 24.21 -10.48 22.91
N GLY A 104 23.03 -10.59 22.29
CA GLY A 104 22.36 -11.87 22.07
C GLY A 104 21.91 -12.54 23.36
N ILE A 105 21.36 -11.77 24.31
CA ILE A 105 20.83 -12.22 25.61
C ILE A 105 19.31 -11.99 25.60
N ASP A 106 18.53 -13.07 25.58
CA ASP A 106 17.08 -13.02 25.44
C ASP A 106 16.37 -12.52 26.72
N GLU A 107 16.99 -12.73 27.88
CA GLU A 107 16.49 -12.30 29.18
C GLU A 107 16.36 -10.78 29.26
N LEU A 108 17.27 -10.06 28.60
CA LEU A 108 17.23 -8.59 28.51
C LEU A 108 16.12 -8.09 27.57
N LEU A 109 15.60 -8.94 26.67
CA LEU A 109 14.45 -8.64 25.81
C LEU A 109 13.11 -8.84 26.54
N THR A 110 13.12 -9.60 27.64
CA THR A 110 11.91 -10.03 28.36
C THR A 110 11.10 -8.86 28.92
N PRO A 111 11.69 -7.87 29.64
CA PRO A 111 10.94 -6.72 30.17
C PRO A 111 10.16 -5.98 29.09
N TYR A 112 10.83 -5.75 27.97
CA TYR A 112 10.28 -5.08 26.82
C TYR A 112 9.13 -5.88 26.18
N SER A 113 9.34 -7.17 25.98
CA SER A 113 8.32 -8.07 25.41
C SER A 113 7.07 -8.22 26.29
N GLN A 114 7.24 -8.22 27.62
CA GLN A 114 6.14 -8.26 28.58
C GLN A 114 5.31 -6.96 28.56
N LYS A 115 5.98 -5.81 28.41
CA LYS A 115 5.34 -4.50 28.27
C LYS A 115 4.54 -4.36 26.98
N LEU A 116 4.99 -5.00 25.90
CA LEU A 116 4.25 -5.06 24.63
C LEU A 116 3.03 -5.99 24.70
N LYS A 117 3.12 -7.13 25.41
CA LYS A 117 2.02 -8.09 25.52
C LYS A 117 0.89 -7.64 26.45
N SER A 118 1.18 -6.75 27.41
CA SER A 118 0.24 -6.37 28.48
C SER A 118 -0.74 -5.26 28.10
N LYS A 119 -0.55 -4.57 26.96
CA LYS A 119 -1.40 -3.44 26.55
C LYS A 119 -1.81 -3.58 25.09
N GLU A 120 -3.11 -3.57 24.84
CA GLU A 120 -3.67 -3.59 23.49
C GLU A 120 -3.26 -2.32 22.71
N LEU A 121 -3.05 -2.48 21.41
CA LEU A 121 -2.70 -1.37 20.52
C LEU A 121 -3.95 -0.51 20.25
N THR A 122 -3.85 0.79 20.54
CA THR A 122 -4.93 1.76 20.42
C THR A 122 -4.43 3.05 19.76
N ILE A 123 -5.35 3.90 19.30
CA ILE A 123 -5.02 5.18 18.64
C ILE A 123 -4.19 6.09 19.57
N GLU A 124 -4.43 6.06 20.88
CA GLU A 124 -3.72 6.92 21.82
C GLU A 124 -2.28 6.47 22.07
N ASN A 125 -2.01 5.17 21.98
CA ASN A 125 -0.71 4.59 22.31
C ASN A 125 0.13 4.23 21.07
N ALA A 126 -0.45 4.24 19.86
CA ALA A 126 0.21 3.77 18.64
C ALA A 126 1.53 4.49 18.32
N PHE A 127 1.59 5.83 18.42
CA PHE A 127 2.82 6.58 18.14
C PHE A 127 3.93 6.28 19.15
N TYR A 128 3.56 6.13 20.42
CA TYR A 128 4.46 5.74 21.48
C TYR A 128 5.00 4.33 21.22
N TYR A 129 4.12 3.37 20.91
CA TYR A 129 4.51 2.01 20.55
C TYR A 129 5.36 1.95 19.29
N PHE A 130 5.14 2.84 18.33
CA PHE A 130 5.94 2.89 17.11
C PHE A 130 7.37 3.32 17.41
N ASN A 131 7.54 4.43 18.13
CA ASN A 131 8.87 4.93 18.52
C ASN A 131 9.67 3.90 19.32
N ILE A 132 8.94 3.09 20.09
CA ILE A 132 9.49 2.01 20.87
C ILE A 132 9.86 0.82 19.97
N ASN A 133 8.94 0.34 19.11
CA ASN A 133 9.14 -0.83 18.24
C ASN A 133 10.02 -0.57 17.01
N LYS A 134 10.34 0.69 16.68
CA LYS A 134 11.24 1.07 15.58
C LYS A 134 12.56 0.29 15.62
N TYR A 135 13.04 -0.08 16.81
CA TYR A 135 14.31 -0.79 17.01
C TYR A 135 14.19 -2.33 16.98
N VAL A 136 12.96 -2.87 17.01
CA VAL A 136 12.67 -4.30 17.18
C VAL A 136 12.34 -4.98 15.85
N ASP A 137 11.24 -4.56 15.22
CA ASP A 137 10.72 -5.09 13.95
C ASP A 137 10.51 -3.98 12.90
N ASN A 138 11.24 -2.88 13.05
CA ASN A 138 10.97 -1.61 12.39
C ASN A 138 9.56 -1.06 12.68
N GLY A 139 8.89 -1.48 13.74
CA GLY A 139 7.51 -1.11 14.04
C GLY A 139 6.49 -1.64 13.04
N SER A 140 6.72 -2.78 12.37
CA SER A 140 5.90 -3.22 11.23
C SER A 140 4.43 -3.44 11.59
N LYS A 141 4.15 -4.13 12.69
CA LYS A 141 2.76 -4.33 13.17
C LYS A 141 2.08 -3.02 13.59
N VAL A 142 2.87 -2.12 14.19
CA VAL A 142 2.36 -0.81 14.61
C VAL A 142 2.13 0.09 13.39
N MET A 143 2.97 -0.02 12.37
CA MET A 143 2.82 0.69 11.10
C MET A 143 1.56 0.26 10.38
N GLU A 144 1.29 -1.04 10.33
CA GLU A 144 0.05 -1.59 9.77
C GLU A 144 -1.17 -0.99 10.46
N PHE A 145 -1.16 -0.96 11.80
CA PHE A 145 -2.23 -0.33 12.58
C PHE A 145 -2.36 1.18 12.32
N ILE A 146 -1.25 1.92 12.27
CA ILE A 146 -1.27 3.36 11.98
C ILE A 146 -1.85 3.61 10.58
N ALA A 147 -1.48 2.80 9.59
CA ALA A 147 -1.97 2.91 8.22
C ALA A 147 -3.48 2.64 8.13
N LEU A 148 -3.96 1.58 8.81
CA LEU A 148 -5.37 1.19 8.83
C LEU A 148 -6.27 2.22 9.55
N HIS A 149 -5.73 2.93 10.53
CA HIS A 149 -6.48 3.90 11.33
C HIS A 149 -6.09 5.36 11.01
N PHE A 150 -5.41 5.61 9.88
CA PHE A 150 -4.78 6.90 9.58
C PHE A 150 -5.75 8.09 9.70
N SER A 151 -6.95 8.01 9.10
CA SER A 151 -8.00 9.05 9.21
C SER A 151 -8.51 9.30 10.64
N GLN A 152 -8.36 8.34 11.56
CA GLN A 152 -8.90 8.43 12.91
C GLN A 152 -7.96 9.19 13.87
N PHE A 153 -6.70 9.39 13.48
CA PHE A 153 -5.74 10.15 14.28
C PHE A 153 -5.97 11.65 14.16
N ASP A 154 -5.70 12.37 15.26
CA ASP A 154 -5.65 13.83 15.23
C ASP A 154 -4.52 14.31 14.30
N LYS A 155 -4.87 15.23 13.39
CA LYS A 155 -3.97 15.74 12.34
C LYS A 155 -2.70 16.39 12.92
N ASN A 156 -2.82 17.12 14.03
CA ASN A 156 -1.67 17.78 14.66
C ASN A 156 -0.75 16.76 15.33
N LYS A 157 -1.33 15.76 16.00
CA LYS A 157 -0.56 14.66 16.58
C LYS A 157 0.17 13.86 15.50
N MET A 158 -0.53 13.50 14.41
CA MET A 158 0.07 12.79 13.27
C MET A 158 1.23 13.59 12.66
N PHE A 159 1.03 14.88 12.41
CA PHE A 159 2.10 15.75 11.91
C PHE A 159 3.30 15.80 12.86
N SER A 160 3.05 15.97 14.17
CA SER A 160 4.14 16.02 15.15
C SER A 160 4.93 14.72 15.22
N PHE A 161 4.24 13.58 15.09
CA PHE A 161 4.85 12.27 15.03
C PHE A 161 5.71 12.13 13.76
N LEU A 162 5.14 12.34 12.58
CA LEU A 162 5.88 12.19 11.31
C LEU A 162 7.03 13.17 11.17
N ALA A 163 6.88 14.41 11.67
CA ALA A 163 7.96 15.40 11.67
C ALA A 163 9.14 15.02 12.57
N SER A 164 8.96 14.06 13.49
CA SER A 164 10.04 13.49 14.33
C SER A 164 10.72 12.26 13.70
N GLN A 165 10.19 11.75 12.60
CA GLN A 165 10.68 10.52 11.95
C GLN A 165 11.58 10.81 10.76
N ASP A 166 12.37 9.80 10.40
CA ASP A 166 13.16 9.80 9.17
C ASP A 166 12.27 9.61 7.95
N ILE A 167 12.72 10.09 6.80
CA ILE A 167 11.94 10.07 5.57
C ILE A 167 11.55 8.65 5.13
N ASP A 168 12.43 7.67 5.36
CA ASP A 168 12.19 6.26 5.02
C ASP A 168 10.99 5.68 5.80
N VAL A 169 10.77 6.17 7.02
CA VAL A 169 9.60 5.77 7.84
C VAL A 169 8.32 6.34 7.25
N ILE A 170 8.37 7.60 6.79
CA ILE A 170 7.23 8.29 6.18
C ILE A 170 6.89 7.65 4.83
N GLU A 171 7.90 7.38 3.99
CA GLU A 171 7.73 6.68 2.71
C GLU A 171 7.07 5.31 2.90
N ARG A 172 7.50 4.56 3.91
CA ARG A 172 6.91 3.25 4.22
C ARG A 172 5.45 3.35 4.68
N LEU A 173 5.09 4.39 5.44
CA LEU A 173 3.69 4.62 5.82
C LEU A 173 2.85 4.97 4.58
N LEU A 174 3.32 5.89 3.75
CA LEU A 174 2.61 6.33 2.54
C LEU A 174 2.49 5.23 1.46
N SER A 175 3.45 4.30 1.43
CA SER A 175 3.45 3.15 0.52
C SER A 175 2.66 1.95 1.07
N HIS A 176 2.07 2.04 2.25
CA HIS A 176 1.45 0.89 2.91
C HIS A 176 0.13 0.49 2.21
N PRO A 177 -0.09 -0.78 1.85
CA PRO A 177 -1.25 -1.21 1.06
C PRO A 177 -2.59 -1.05 1.79
N GLN A 178 -2.57 -1.02 3.13
CA GLN A 178 -3.76 -0.82 3.97
C GLN A 178 -3.98 0.64 4.39
N LEU A 179 -3.24 1.60 3.81
CA LEU A 179 -3.40 3.01 4.15
C LEU A 179 -4.80 3.49 3.77
N THR A 180 -5.61 3.85 4.76
CA THR A 180 -6.95 4.40 4.55
C THR A 180 -6.94 5.89 4.87
N ALA A 181 -7.18 6.74 3.87
CA ALA A 181 -7.41 8.16 4.09
C ALA A 181 -8.72 8.62 3.49
N ASP A 182 -9.26 9.70 4.08
CA ASP A 182 -10.56 10.25 3.70
C ASP A 182 -10.45 11.07 2.41
N SER A 183 -9.32 11.73 2.18
CA SER A 183 -9.07 12.49 0.95
C SER A 183 -7.58 12.69 0.65
N GLU A 184 -7.27 12.84 -0.63
CA GLU A 184 -5.91 13.16 -1.09
C GLU A 184 -5.46 14.57 -0.66
N ASP A 185 -6.42 15.46 -0.41
CA ASP A 185 -6.16 16.82 0.09
C ASP A 185 -5.45 16.78 1.44
N GLU A 186 -5.82 15.84 2.31
CA GLU A 186 -5.20 15.70 3.63
C GLU A 186 -3.74 15.26 3.53
N PHE A 187 -3.42 14.35 2.61
CA PHE A 187 -2.04 13.95 2.36
C PHE A 187 -1.22 15.08 1.75
N LEU A 188 -1.78 15.80 0.78
CA LEU A 188 -1.09 16.93 0.15
C LEU A 188 -0.77 18.02 1.19
N GLU A 189 -1.74 18.39 2.03
CA GLU A 189 -1.54 19.36 3.10
C GLU A 189 -0.50 18.88 4.13
N LEU A 190 -0.54 17.61 4.51
CA LEU A 190 0.43 17.00 5.42
C LEU A 190 1.85 17.05 4.85
N ILE A 191 2.04 16.65 3.58
CA ILE A 191 3.35 16.65 2.93
C ILE A 191 3.87 18.07 2.79
N ILE A 192 3.04 19.05 2.38
CA ILE A 192 3.44 20.46 2.32
C ILE A 192 3.96 20.92 3.69
N ASN A 193 3.25 20.60 4.78
CA ASN A 193 3.67 20.98 6.12
C ASN A 193 4.97 20.28 6.55
N LEU A 194 5.20 19.03 6.15
CA LEU A 194 6.45 18.30 6.40
C LEU A 194 7.61 18.88 5.57
N SER A 195 7.36 19.25 4.31
CA SER A 195 8.34 19.87 3.41
C SER A 195 8.76 21.26 3.87
N ARG A 196 7.86 22.03 4.51
CA ARG A 196 8.21 23.30 5.16
C ARG A 196 9.22 23.16 6.29
N ARG A 197 9.25 22.01 6.98
CA ARG A 197 10.25 21.75 8.04
C ARG A 197 11.57 21.22 7.48
N LYS A 198 11.48 20.31 6.50
CA LYS A 198 12.64 19.71 5.85
C LYS A 198 12.33 19.51 4.38
N LEU A 199 13.02 20.27 3.52
CA LEU A 199 12.73 20.30 2.08
C LEU A 199 12.89 18.92 1.42
N ASP A 200 13.75 18.03 1.94
CA ASP A 200 13.88 16.64 1.47
C ASP A 200 12.55 15.88 1.45
N ASN A 201 11.61 16.21 2.35
CA ASN A 201 10.27 15.61 2.38
C ASN A 201 9.45 15.93 1.11
N PHE A 202 9.89 16.87 0.28
CA PHE A 202 9.28 17.19 -1.01
C PHE A 202 9.20 15.99 -1.97
N LYS A 203 10.15 15.04 -1.89
CA LYS A 203 10.10 13.81 -2.71
C LYS A 203 8.87 12.93 -2.43
N LEU A 204 8.24 13.10 -1.27
CA LEU A 204 7.02 12.38 -0.88
C LEU A 204 5.81 12.75 -1.77
N LEU A 205 5.87 13.86 -2.52
CA LEU A 205 4.83 14.22 -3.50
C LEU A 205 4.65 13.18 -4.61
N SER A 206 5.65 12.33 -4.83
CA SER A 206 5.54 11.20 -5.77
C SER A 206 4.42 10.22 -5.40
N PHE A 207 4.05 10.13 -4.11
CA PHE A 207 2.96 9.29 -3.61
C PHE A 207 1.58 9.94 -3.74
N ILE A 208 1.52 11.25 -4.03
CA ILE A 208 0.25 11.95 -4.21
C ILE A 208 -0.30 11.73 -5.62
N PHE A 209 -1.62 11.56 -5.67
CA PHE A 209 -2.45 11.57 -6.87
C PHE A 209 -3.17 12.93 -6.99
N PRO A 210 -2.54 13.95 -7.57
CA PRO A 210 -3.12 15.30 -7.67
C PRO A 210 -4.43 15.32 -8.46
N GLU A 211 -4.77 14.23 -9.16
CA GLU A 211 -6.06 14.07 -9.81
C GLU A 211 -7.25 13.98 -8.85
N TYR A 212 -7.01 13.71 -7.56
CA TYR A 212 -8.04 13.64 -6.52
C TYR A 212 -8.03 14.84 -5.57
N CYS A 213 -7.08 15.77 -5.73
CA CYS A 213 -7.05 16.99 -4.93
C CYS A 213 -8.10 18.02 -5.39
N THR A 214 -8.59 18.82 -4.45
CA THR A 214 -9.46 19.97 -4.70
C THR A 214 -8.66 21.17 -5.18
N LYS A 215 -9.35 22.12 -5.83
CA LYS A 215 -8.75 23.39 -6.28
C LYS A 215 -8.09 24.16 -5.14
N LYS A 216 -8.64 24.06 -3.92
CA LYS A 216 -8.10 24.73 -2.74
C LYS A 216 -6.73 24.16 -2.38
N SER A 217 -6.60 22.85 -2.26
CA SER A 217 -5.32 22.22 -1.89
C SER A 217 -4.26 22.37 -2.98
N ILE A 218 -4.65 22.35 -4.27
CA ILE A 218 -3.75 22.69 -5.37
C ILE A 218 -3.27 24.15 -5.30
N SER A 219 -4.15 25.11 -4.95
CA SER A 219 -3.72 26.50 -4.77
C SER A 219 -2.74 26.65 -3.59
N LEU A 220 -2.94 25.89 -2.51
CA LEU A 220 -2.00 25.84 -1.39
C LEU A 220 -0.64 25.29 -1.82
N PHE A 221 -0.64 24.26 -2.66
CA PHE A 221 0.58 23.71 -3.25
C PHE A 221 1.32 24.72 -4.12
N CYS A 222 0.62 25.41 -5.04
CA CYS A 222 1.23 26.46 -5.88
C CYS A 222 1.91 27.54 -5.02
N ASN A 223 1.20 28.04 -4.00
CA ASN A 223 1.75 29.05 -3.09
C ASN A 223 3.01 28.55 -2.35
N PHE A 224 3.05 27.27 -1.97
CA PHE A 224 4.23 26.66 -1.36
C PHE A 224 5.41 26.55 -2.34
N VAL A 225 5.15 26.18 -3.61
CA VAL A 225 6.21 26.14 -4.64
C VAL A 225 6.76 27.54 -4.89
N ASP A 226 5.90 28.55 -4.94
CA ASP A 226 6.33 29.95 -5.10
C ASP A 226 7.16 30.42 -3.88
N GLU A 227 6.77 30.01 -2.67
CA GLU A 227 7.49 30.31 -1.41
C GLU A 227 8.92 29.75 -1.40
N PHE A 228 9.13 28.53 -1.92
CA PHE A 228 10.42 27.81 -1.89
C PHE A 228 11.13 27.69 -3.25
N TYR A 229 10.71 28.50 -4.24
CA TYR A 229 11.20 28.38 -5.62
C TYR A 229 12.73 28.52 -5.74
N THR A 230 13.33 29.39 -4.93
CA THR A 230 14.77 29.65 -4.99
C THR A 230 15.58 28.46 -4.47
N GLU A 231 15.18 27.89 -3.33
CA GLU A 231 15.80 26.69 -2.75
C GLU A 231 15.60 25.47 -3.65
N MET A 232 14.45 25.36 -4.31
CA MET A 232 14.17 24.28 -5.26
C MET A 232 14.99 24.38 -6.55
N LYS A 233 15.37 25.59 -6.97
CA LYS A 233 16.18 25.82 -8.17
C LYS A 233 17.62 25.34 -8.01
N GLU A 234 18.15 25.36 -6.79
CA GLU A 234 19.51 24.91 -6.47
C GLU A 234 19.61 23.38 -6.31
N SER A 235 18.49 22.66 -6.42
CA SER A 235 18.36 21.23 -6.13
C SER A 235 17.61 20.48 -7.25
N ASN A 236 17.71 19.16 -7.29
CA ASN A 236 17.13 18.34 -8.37
C ASN A 236 15.62 18.05 -8.21
N TYR A 237 14.84 18.99 -7.63
CA TYR A 237 13.41 18.81 -7.39
C TYR A 237 12.53 19.09 -8.62
N ALA A 238 13.11 19.57 -9.71
CA ALA A 238 12.42 19.85 -10.97
C ALA A 238 11.73 18.59 -11.54
N ASP A 239 12.37 17.43 -11.46
CA ASP A 239 11.79 16.16 -11.91
C ASP A 239 10.56 15.76 -11.10
N ILE A 240 10.59 15.99 -9.78
CA ILE A 240 9.48 15.71 -8.87
C ILE A 240 8.30 16.65 -9.18
N LEU A 241 8.56 17.96 -9.31
CA LEU A 241 7.58 18.95 -9.73
C LEU A 241 6.95 18.60 -11.08
N TRP A 242 7.76 18.19 -12.05
CA TRP A 242 7.29 17.76 -13.35
C TRP A 242 6.42 16.50 -13.25
N SER A 243 6.84 15.50 -12.47
CA SER A 243 6.06 14.27 -12.28
C SER A 243 4.68 14.53 -11.66
N PHE A 244 4.63 15.38 -10.63
CA PHE A 244 3.39 15.79 -9.96
C PHE A 244 2.51 16.58 -10.91
N SER A 245 3.08 17.56 -11.62
CA SER A 245 2.36 18.36 -12.59
C SER A 245 1.83 17.52 -13.75
N LYS A 246 2.61 16.56 -14.26
CA LYS A 246 2.22 15.65 -15.32
C LYS A 246 0.98 14.84 -14.93
N LYS A 247 0.92 14.27 -13.71
CA LYS A 247 -0.28 13.60 -13.17
C LYS A 247 -1.51 14.52 -13.19
N PHE A 248 -1.35 15.77 -12.74
CA PHE A 248 -2.42 16.77 -12.77
C PHE A 248 -2.86 17.15 -14.20
N PHE A 249 -1.92 17.31 -15.13
CA PHE A 249 -2.21 17.60 -16.53
C PHE A 249 -2.91 16.43 -17.22
N LEU A 250 -2.55 15.18 -16.90
CA LEU A 250 -3.24 14.00 -17.41
C LEU A 250 -4.72 13.97 -17.00
N ARG A 251 -5.09 14.50 -15.83
CA ARG A 251 -6.51 14.75 -15.47
C ARG A 251 -7.16 15.84 -16.32
N SER A 252 -6.45 16.93 -16.57
CA SER A 252 -6.97 18.03 -17.41
C SER A 252 -7.22 17.55 -18.86
N TYR A 253 -6.49 16.53 -19.30
CA TYR A 253 -6.71 15.81 -20.56
C TYR A 253 -7.56 14.54 -20.43
N SER A 254 -8.07 14.18 -19.25
CA SER A 254 -9.07 13.10 -19.10
C SER A 254 -10.40 13.61 -19.65
N LYS A 255 -10.47 13.68 -20.98
CA LYS A 255 -11.66 13.96 -21.75
C LYS A 255 -12.67 12.89 -21.35
N ILE A 256 -13.83 13.30 -20.83
CA ILE A 256 -15.00 12.42 -20.87
C ILE A 256 -15.22 12.19 -22.35
N SER A 257 -14.85 11.00 -22.83
CA SER A 257 -15.08 10.66 -24.22
C SER A 257 -16.46 10.01 -24.29
N GLU A 258 -17.30 10.52 -25.19
CA GLU A 258 -18.58 9.89 -25.50
C GLU A 258 -18.37 8.51 -26.14
N ASN A 259 -17.22 8.30 -26.77
CA ASN A 259 -16.81 7.00 -27.29
C ASN A 259 -15.33 6.71 -27.05
N ILE A 260 -15.04 5.69 -26.24
CA ILE A 260 -13.67 5.31 -25.89
C ILE A 260 -13.16 4.15 -26.75
N LEU A 261 -14.07 3.38 -27.37
CA LEU A 261 -13.73 2.13 -28.04
C LEU A 261 -13.24 2.32 -29.48
N THR A 262 -12.29 3.22 -29.71
CA THR A 262 -11.74 3.45 -31.04
C THR A 262 -10.68 2.40 -31.41
N ASN A 263 -10.49 2.16 -32.71
CA ASN A 263 -9.45 1.28 -33.24
C ASN A 263 -8.03 1.63 -32.77
N ASP A 264 -7.80 2.92 -32.48
CA ASP A 264 -6.50 3.40 -32.02
C ASP A 264 -6.20 3.01 -30.57
N ASN A 265 -7.25 2.75 -29.77
CA ASN A 265 -7.13 2.60 -28.31
C ASN A 265 -7.56 1.21 -27.80
N CYS A 266 -8.14 0.37 -28.66
CA CYS A 266 -8.59 -0.96 -28.28
C CYS A 266 -8.50 -1.98 -29.41
N THR A 267 -8.43 -3.25 -29.05
CA THR A 267 -8.55 -4.38 -29.98
C THR A 267 -9.84 -5.12 -29.71
N PHE A 268 -10.63 -5.33 -30.75
CA PHE A 268 -11.87 -6.09 -30.65
C PHE A 268 -11.66 -7.57 -30.97
N THR A 269 -12.35 -8.43 -30.23
CA THR A 269 -12.42 -9.88 -30.40
C THR A 269 -13.88 -10.34 -30.26
N SER A 270 -14.22 -11.52 -30.78
CA SER A 270 -15.59 -12.05 -30.69
C SER A 270 -15.59 -13.57 -30.51
N SER A 271 -16.73 -14.11 -30.10
CA SER A 271 -16.94 -15.56 -29.92
C SER A 271 -16.79 -16.34 -31.22
N SER A 272 -17.26 -15.78 -32.34
CA SER A 272 -17.21 -16.37 -33.66
C SER A 272 -17.48 -15.32 -34.73
N LEU A 273 -16.84 -15.48 -35.88
CA LEU A 273 -17.09 -14.65 -37.07
C LEU A 273 -17.74 -15.48 -38.16
N GLN A 274 -18.78 -14.95 -38.77
CA GLN A 274 -19.29 -15.48 -40.02
C GLN A 274 -18.45 -14.91 -41.18
N GLU A 275 -18.25 -15.67 -42.26
CA GLU A 275 -17.28 -15.35 -43.34
C GLU A 275 -17.48 -13.99 -44.05
N LYS A 276 -18.62 -13.31 -43.82
CA LYS A 276 -18.93 -11.97 -44.36
C LYS A 276 -18.87 -10.85 -43.30
N THR A 277 -18.45 -11.13 -42.07
CA THR A 277 -18.31 -10.12 -41.01
C THR A 277 -16.97 -9.40 -41.17
N ILE A 278 -16.92 -8.37 -42.02
CA ILE A 278 -15.65 -7.74 -42.44
C ILE A 278 -15.08 -6.78 -41.35
N TYR A 279 -15.84 -6.43 -40.31
CA TYR A 279 -15.50 -5.23 -39.52
C TYR A 279 -15.64 -5.34 -37.99
N ILE A 280 -15.04 -6.35 -37.36
CA ILE A 280 -14.87 -6.33 -35.89
C ILE A 280 -14.22 -5.01 -35.42
N ASN A 281 -13.30 -4.48 -36.22
CA ASN A 281 -12.59 -3.23 -35.95
C ASN A 281 -13.50 -1.98 -36.07
N ASN A 282 -14.69 -2.03 -36.68
CA ASN A 282 -15.52 -0.81 -36.85
C ASN A 282 -16.82 -0.80 -36.04
N ILE A 283 -17.00 -1.72 -35.08
CA ILE A 283 -18.20 -1.79 -34.22
C ILE A 283 -18.42 -0.48 -33.45
N SER A 284 -17.40 0.36 -33.29
CA SER A 284 -17.51 1.63 -32.59
C SER A 284 -17.53 2.86 -33.52
N LEU A 285 -17.44 2.70 -34.85
CA LEU A 285 -17.08 3.80 -35.77
C LEU A 285 -17.89 3.89 -37.07
N THR A 286 -19.07 3.30 -37.16
CA THR A 286 -19.83 3.38 -38.42
C THR A 286 -20.72 4.62 -38.48
N GLU A 287 -20.18 5.70 -39.07
CA GLU A 287 -20.99 6.69 -39.84
C GLU A 287 -21.50 6.10 -41.17
N ASP A 288 -21.11 4.85 -41.46
CA ASP A 288 -21.42 4.11 -42.68
C ASP A 288 -22.56 3.13 -42.40
N ASP A 289 -23.77 3.50 -42.82
CA ASP A 289 -25.01 2.77 -42.55
C ASP A 289 -25.00 1.32 -43.09
N GLU A 290 -24.08 0.96 -44.00
CA GLU A 290 -24.05 -0.37 -44.64
C GLU A 290 -23.30 -1.47 -43.86
N LYS A 291 -22.73 -1.18 -42.68
CA LYS A 291 -21.84 -2.11 -41.95
C LYS A 291 -22.42 -2.60 -40.63
N GLU A 292 -22.84 -3.87 -40.59
CA GLU A 292 -23.36 -4.58 -39.41
C GLU A 292 -22.35 -5.64 -38.89
N PHE A 293 -22.21 -5.77 -37.57
CA PHE A 293 -21.51 -6.89 -36.92
C PHE A 293 -22.48 -8.00 -36.58
N TYR A 294 -22.07 -9.24 -36.85
CA TYR A 294 -22.77 -10.43 -36.37
C TYR A 294 -21.87 -11.64 -36.18
N THR A 295 -22.22 -12.44 -35.17
CA THR A 295 -21.59 -13.71 -34.86
C THR A 295 -22.21 -14.86 -35.64
N LYS A 296 -21.72 -16.09 -35.47
CA LYS A 296 -22.46 -17.29 -35.88
C LYS A 296 -23.63 -17.53 -34.92
N ASP A 297 -24.55 -18.39 -35.35
CA ASP A 297 -25.68 -18.89 -34.55
C ASP A 297 -25.19 -19.86 -33.46
N ILE A 298 -24.59 -19.31 -32.41
CA ILE A 298 -24.02 -20.09 -31.29
C ILE A 298 -24.45 -19.43 -29.99
N PRO A 299 -25.03 -20.19 -29.03
CA PRO A 299 -25.42 -19.67 -27.73
C PRO A 299 -24.30 -18.91 -27.01
N ASN A 300 -24.67 -17.87 -26.27
CA ASN A 300 -23.74 -17.02 -25.53
C ASN A 300 -22.71 -16.30 -26.41
N SER A 301 -23.11 -15.89 -27.61
CA SER A 301 -22.27 -15.10 -28.50
C SER A 301 -21.88 -13.75 -27.91
N TRP A 302 -20.65 -13.31 -28.15
CA TRP A 302 -20.09 -12.12 -27.50
C TRP A 302 -19.14 -11.35 -28.40
N VAL A 303 -19.00 -10.06 -28.08
CA VAL A 303 -17.94 -9.17 -28.55
C VAL A 303 -17.21 -8.58 -27.35
N GLN A 304 -15.89 -8.48 -27.44
CA GLN A 304 -15.04 -7.96 -26.37
C GLN A 304 -14.06 -6.94 -26.95
N CYS A 305 -13.89 -5.82 -26.27
CA CYS A 305 -12.81 -4.87 -26.51
C CYS A 305 -11.77 -4.96 -25.40
N ASP A 306 -10.49 -5.03 -25.80
CA ASP A 306 -9.34 -4.98 -24.92
C ASP A 306 -8.68 -3.60 -25.07
N LEU A 307 -8.67 -2.82 -24.00
CA LEU A 307 -8.08 -1.48 -24.00
C LEU A 307 -6.56 -1.59 -23.89
N HIS A 308 -5.85 -0.78 -24.67
CA HIS A 308 -4.38 -0.79 -24.66
C HIS A 308 -3.81 -0.05 -23.43
N ASN A 309 -3.05 1.01 -23.65
CA ASN A 309 -2.35 1.78 -22.61
C ASN A 309 -3.28 2.69 -21.79
N ILE A 310 -4.56 2.34 -21.68
CA ILE A 310 -5.58 3.09 -20.95
C ILE A 310 -6.43 2.17 -20.07
N SER A 311 -6.97 2.74 -19.00
CA SER A 311 -8.09 2.20 -18.23
C SER A 311 -9.24 3.20 -18.21
N VAL A 312 -10.45 2.72 -17.96
CA VAL A 312 -11.67 3.51 -18.07
C VAL A 312 -12.52 3.32 -16.83
N VAL A 313 -12.99 4.44 -16.27
CA VAL A 313 -14.14 4.44 -15.35
C VAL A 313 -15.38 4.74 -16.18
N PRO A 314 -16.19 3.72 -16.53
CA PRO A 314 -17.31 3.90 -17.45
C PRO A 314 -18.45 4.65 -16.76
N THR A 315 -19.08 5.57 -17.49
CA THR A 315 -20.29 6.29 -17.05
C THR A 315 -21.53 5.78 -17.75
N SER A 316 -21.38 5.24 -18.96
CA SER A 316 -22.46 4.69 -19.77
C SER A 316 -21.92 3.80 -20.88
N TYR A 317 -22.80 2.98 -21.44
CA TYR A 317 -22.57 2.33 -22.72
C TYR A 317 -23.76 2.55 -23.63
N SER A 318 -23.55 2.47 -24.95
CA SER A 318 -24.61 2.50 -25.93
C SER A 318 -24.52 1.35 -26.90
N ILE A 319 -25.70 0.87 -27.30
CA ILE A 319 -25.88 -0.15 -28.31
C ILE A 319 -26.78 0.44 -29.39
N ILE A 320 -26.36 0.28 -30.64
CA ILE A 320 -27.17 0.58 -31.81
C ILE A 320 -27.52 -0.75 -32.46
N SER A 321 -28.83 -1.04 -32.53
CA SER A 321 -29.35 -2.21 -33.22
C SER A 321 -29.12 -2.11 -34.72
N ARG A 322 -29.11 -3.26 -35.40
CA ARG A 322 -29.01 -3.37 -36.85
C ARG A 322 -29.99 -2.44 -37.57
N MET A 323 -29.56 -1.85 -38.69
CA MET A 323 -30.31 -0.81 -39.39
C MET A 323 -31.23 -1.35 -40.48
N HIS A 324 -30.84 -2.45 -41.15
CA HIS A 324 -31.49 -2.84 -42.42
C HIS A 324 -32.66 -3.81 -42.27
N TYR A 325 -32.73 -4.52 -41.14
CA TYR A 325 -33.74 -5.55 -40.95
C TYR A 325 -34.30 -5.53 -39.53
N ASP A 326 -35.52 -6.01 -39.38
CA ASP A 326 -36.29 -6.06 -38.13
C ASP A 326 -36.31 -7.45 -37.47
N TYR A 327 -35.50 -8.39 -37.97
CA TYR A 327 -35.31 -9.73 -37.40
C TYR A 327 -33.92 -9.90 -36.77
N ASP A 328 -33.79 -10.90 -35.91
CA ASP A 328 -32.59 -11.23 -35.11
C ASP A 328 -32.09 -10.09 -34.22
N LEU A 329 -33.00 -9.25 -33.74
CA LEU A 329 -32.69 -8.14 -32.85
C LEU A 329 -32.31 -8.64 -31.45
N LEU A 330 -31.34 -7.97 -30.83
CA LEU A 330 -30.90 -8.23 -29.46
C LEU A 330 -32.04 -7.97 -28.46
N GLN A 331 -32.25 -8.87 -27.50
CA GLN A 331 -33.26 -8.70 -26.45
C GLN A 331 -32.79 -9.12 -25.04
N SER A 332 -31.75 -9.94 -24.94
CA SER A 332 -31.17 -10.33 -23.65
C SER A 332 -29.66 -10.27 -23.75
N TRP A 333 -29.02 -9.44 -22.92
CA TRP A 333 -27.58 -9.25 -22.96
C TRP A 333 -27.02 -8.93 -21.57
N ARG A 334 -25.71 -9.12 -21.45
CA ARG A 334 -24.92 -8.78 -20.28
C ARG A 334 -23.67 -8.02 -20.70
N LEU A 335 -23.39 -6.93 -20.01
CA LEU A 335 -22.14 -6.18 -20.12
C LEU A 335 -21.24 -6.51 -18.94
N GLU A 336 -20.02 -6.96 -19.24
CA GLU A 336 -18.99 -7.31 -18.26
C GLU A 336 -17.77 -6.40 -18.45
N GLY A 337 -17.13 -6.01 -17.35
CA GLY A 337 -15.87 -5.28 -17.33
C GLY A 337 -14.78 -6.10 -16.64
N THR A 338 -13.56 -6.10 -17.18
CA THR A 338 -12.38 -6.67 -16.49
C THR A 338 -11.52 -5.55 -15.91
N THR A 339 -11.17 -5.62 -14.63
CA THR A 339 -10.35 -4.65 -13.91
C THR A 339 -8.84 -4.92 -14.09
N GLU A 340 -7.99 -4.01 -13.61
CA GLU A 340 -6.53 -4.12 -13.77
C GLU A 340 -5.93 -5.34 -13.05
N ASP A 341 -6.53 -5.78 -11.94
CA ASP A 341 -6.20 -6.99 -11.19
C ASP A 341 -6.79 -8.27 -11.79
N GLY A 342 -7.49 -8.17 -12.94
CA GLY A 342 -8.03 -9.31 -13.66
C GLY A 342 -9.39 -9.81 -13.16
N LYS A 343 -10.01 -9.12 -12.20
CA LYS A 343 -11.37 -9.42 -11.73
C LYS A 343 -12.39 -9.05 -12.80
N VAL A 344 -13.37 -9.92 -13.03
CA VAL A 344 -14.50 -9.69 -13.94
C VAL A 344 -15.72 -9.24 -13.14
N VAL A 345 -16.34 -8.14 -13.54
CA VAL A 345 -17.50 -7.53 -12.88
C VAL A 345 -18.63 -7.38 -13.89
N ILE A 346 -19.85 -7.78 -13.51
CA ILE A 346 -21.05 -7.53 -14.30
C ILE A 346 -21.44 -6.06 -14.11
N LEU A 347 -21.41 -5.29 -15.18
CA LEU A 347 -21.71 -3.85 -15.18
C LEU A 347 -23.19 -3.57 -15.42
N ASP A 348 -23.84 -4.39 -16.26
CA ASP A 348 -25.27 -4.29 -16.56
C ASP A 348 -25.79 -5.62 -17.14
N GLU A 349 -27.07 -5.92 -16.95
CA GLU A 349 -27.72 -7.12 -17.48
C GLU A 349 -29.20 -6.86 -17.77
N HIS A 350 -29.65 -7.25 -18.97
CA HIS A 350 -31.02 -7.08 -19.45
C HIS A 350 -31.55 -8.42 -19.96
N THR A 351 -32.84 -8.66 -19.74
CA THR A 351 -33.52 -9.89 -20.13
C THR A 351 -34.90 -9.56 -20.70
N ASN A 352 -35.22 -10.11 -21.87
CA ASN A 352 -36.48 -9.89 -22.58
C ASN A 352 -36.82 -8.39 -22.79
N ASP A 353 -35.81 -7.58 -23.12
CA ASP A 353 -35.93 -6.16 -23.41
C ASP A 353 -35.54 -5.90 -24.89
N PRO A 354 -36.41 -6.27 -25.85
CA PRO A 354 -36.07 -6.31 -27.26
C PRO A 354 -35.78 -4.91 -27.83
N PHE A 355 -34.68 -4.82 -28.59
CA PHE A 355 -34.42 -3.68 -29.46
C PHE A 355 -35.40 -3.64 -30.64
N LYS A 356 -35.53 -2.46 -31.24
CA LYS A 356 -36.19 -2.26 -32.53
C LYS A 356 -35.12 -1.99 -33.60
N GLN A 357 -35.46 -2.20 -34.87
CA GLN A 357 -34.61 -1.85 -36.00
C GLN A 357 -34.09 -0.41 -35.88
N GLY A 358 -32.78 -0.23 -36.03
CA GLY A 358 -32.07 1.06 -35.93
C GLY A 358 -32.14 1.76 -34.58
N LEU A 359 -32.70 1.12 -33.54
CA LEU A 359 -32.83 1.74 -32.23
C LEU A 359 -31.46 1.89 -31.57
N SER A 360 -31.15 3.12 -31.16
CA SER A 360 -30.01 3.44 -30.30
C SER A 360 -30.49 3.58 -28.87
N ARG A 361 -29.85 2.86 -27.94
CA ARG A 361 -30.10 2.98 -26.50
C ARG A 361 -28.80 3.20 -25.76
N THR A 362 -28.83 4.13 -24.81
CA THR A 362 -27.73 4.41 -23.89
C THR A 362 -28.16 4.05 -22.48
N PHE A 363 -27.29 3.35 -21.77
CA PHE A 363 -27.51 2.85 -20.43
C PHE A 363 -26.46 3.41 -19.49
N ASN A 364 -26.88 3.91 -18.33
CA ASN A 364 -25.98 4.50 -17.35
C ASN A 364 -25.31 3.39 -16.53
N ILE A 365 -23.98 3.48 -16.39
CA ILE A 365 -23.19 2.58 -15.55
C ILE A 365 -22.81 3.33 -14.27
N LYS A 366 -23.08 2.73 -13.12
CA LYS A 366 -22.72 3.29 -11.81
C LYS A 366 -21.58 2.48 -11.20
N THR A 367 -20.34 2.89 -11.47
CA THR A 367 -19.16 2.27 -10.88
C THR A 367 -18.06 3.30 -10.60
N ARG A 368 -17.15 2.96 -9.69
CA ARG A 368 -15.90 3.69 -9.45
C ARG A 368 -14.67 2.85 -9.81
N GLU A 369 -14.87 1.60 -10.20
CA GLU A 369 -13.80 0.70 -10.58
C GLU A 369 -13.24 1.08 -11.97
N LYS A 370 -11.95 0.77 -12.18
CA LYS A 370 -11.26 1.01 -13.44
C LYS A 370 -11.23 -0.28 -14.25
N PHE A 371 -11.61 -0.18 -15.51
CA PHE A 371 -11.73 -1.32 -16.41
C PHE A 371 -10.79 -1.20 -17.59
N ILE A 372 -10.37 -2.36 -18.07
CA ILE A 372 -9.31 -2.53 -19.06
C ILE A 372 -9.81 -3.39 -20.22
N LYS A 373 -10.94 -4.08 -20.02
CA LYS A 373 -11.68 -4.80 -21.05
C LYS A 373 -13.16 -4.61 -20.81
N PHE A 374 -13.94 -4.55 -21.88
CA PHE A 374 -15.39 -4.67 -21.82
C PHE A 374 -15.86 -5.78 -22.74
N LYS A 375 -16.83 -6.57 -22.28
CA LYS A 375 -17.41 -7.68 -23.01
C LYS A 375 -18.92 -7.59 -22.99
N LEU A 376 -19.52 -7.54 -24.17
CA LEU A 376 -20.96 -7.61 -24.36
C LEU A 376 -21.32 -9.02 -24.83
N THR A 377 -22.16 -9.71 -24.07
CA THR A 377 -22.58 -11.08 -24.32
C THR A 377 -24.09 -11.13 -24.52
N GLN A 378 -24.57 -11.75 -25.59
CA GLN A 378 -25.97 -12.13 -25.73
C GLN A 378 -26.26 -13.33 -24.83
N THR A 379 -27.15 -13.18 -23.85
CA THR A 379 -27.41 -14.20 -22.81
C THR A 379 -28.65 -15.04 -23.08
N GLY A 380 -29.46 -14.66 -24.07
CA GLY A 380 -30.64 -15.39 -24.52
C GLY A 380 -30.78 -15.32 -26.05
N ARG A 381 -31.86 -15.88 -26.59
CA ARG A 381 -32.10 -15.84 -28.03
C ARG A 381 -32.49 -14.43 -28.51
N SER A 382 -32.28 -14.18 -29.79
CA SER A 382 -32.75 -12.99 -30.51
C SER A 382 -34.28 -12.96 -30.59
N THR A 383 -34.84 -11.86 -31.08
CA THR A 383 -36.29 -11.69 -31.31
C THR A 383 -36.91 -12.72 -32.27
N THR A 384 -36.09 -13.44 -33.04
CA THR A 384 -36.51 -14.51 -33.96
C THR A 384 -36.01 -15.90 -33.53
N ASP A 385 -35.68 -16.07 -32.25
CA ASP A 385 -35.28 -17.33 -31.64
C ASP A 385 -33.93 -17.93 -32.11
N TYR A 386 -33.01 -17.10 -32.60
CA TYR A 386 -31.64 -17.49 -32.96
C TYR A 386 -30.60 -16.96 -31.96
N ASP A 387 -29.37 -17.49 -32.01
CA ASP A 387 -28.26 -17.10 -31.15
C ASP A 387 -27.26 -16.14 -31.82
N PHE A 388 -27.66 -15.50 -32.93
CA PHE A 388 -26.88 -14.45 -33.57
C PHE A 388 -26.83 -13.17 -32.73
N LEU A 389 -25.63 -12.68 -32.40
CA LEU A 389 -25.44 -11.34 -31.83
C LEU A 389 -25.31 -10.32 -32.96
N PHE A 390 -26.40 -9.65 -33.34
CA PHE A 390 -26.41 -8.58 -34.33
C PHE A 390 -26.31 -7.19 -33.70
N LEU A 391 -25.33 -6.38 -34.15
CA LEU A 391 -25.12 -5.02 -33.68
C LEU A 391 -24.68 -4.11 -34.85
N GLN A 392 -25.23 -2.90 -34.92
CA GLN A 392 -24.63 -1.84 -35.75
C GLN A 392 -23.43 -1.25 -35.02
N ALA A 393 -23.62 -0.88 -33.75
CA ALA A 393 -22.56 -0.31 -32.94
C ALA A 393 -22.63 -0.65 -31.45
N PHE A 394 -21.46 -0.67 -30.80
CA PHE A 394 -21.30 -0.80 -29.35
C PHE A 394 -20.21 0.18 -28.88
N ASN A 395 -20.61 1.13 -28.03
CA ASN A 395 -19.73 2.17 -27.51
C ASN A 395 -19.74 2.19 -25.99
N VAL A 396 -18.61 2.61 -25.40
CA VAL A 396 -18.49 2.87 -23.96
C VAL A 396 -18.02 4.30 -23.78
N SER A 397 -18.72 5.03 -22.92
CA SER A 397 -18.39 6.39 -22.52
C SER A 397 -17.88 6.39 -21.08
N GLY A 398 -16.99 7.31 -20.75
CA GLY A 398 -16.43 7.36 -19.42
C GLY A 398 -15.20 8.23 -19.30
N ARG A 399 -14.58 8.16 -18.12
CA ARG A 399 -13.32 8.85 -17.84
C ARG A 399 -12.15 7.95 -18.21
N ILE A 400 -11.30 8.44 -19.12
CA ILE A 400 -10.07 7.77 -19.55
C ILE A 400 -8.95 8.07 -18.54
N LEU A 401 -8.18 7.04 -18.19
CA LEU A 401 -7.00 7.09 -17.34
C LEU A 401 -5.84 6.43 -18.08
N PHE A 402 -4.72 7.13 -18.23
CA PHE A 402 -3.53 6.56 -18.89
C PHE A 402 -2.76 5.68 -17.92
N ARG A 403 -2.19 4.59 -18.44
CA ARG A 403 -1.38 3.62 -17.69
C ARG A 403 0.11 3.92 -17.79
#